data_AF-A0A2B7GUX0-F1
#
_entry.id   AF-A0A2B7GUX0-F1
#
_cell.length_a   1.000
_cell.length_b   1.000
_cell.length_c   1.000
_cell.angle_alpha   90.00
_cell.angle_beta   90.00
_cell.angle_gamma   90.00
#
_symmetry.space_group_name_H-M   'P 1'
#
loop_
_entity.id
_entity.type
_entity.pdbx_description
1 polymer ?
#
loop_
_entity_poly.entity_id
_entity_poly.type
_entity_poly.pdbx_seq_one_letter_code
_entity_poly.pdbx_strand_id
1 'polypeptide(L)'
;MVDDRITDGRRIAELLSSEIDGREDGELAHFAVTNADRDVEPTADGARAYDVTRHDERIARVFVHDDRAHLELEMGQDVAAEAASEVDLRVRPKATKPPRTLVFVESGAEVKRATDVLQTVSRRLEEPDA
;
A
#
# COMPACT_ATOMS: atom_id res chain seq x y z
N MET A 1 21.85 -10.12 18.69
CA MET A 1 20.48 -9.56 18.71
C MET A 1 19.94 -9.82 17.32
N VAL A 2 18.94 -10.68 17.19
CA VAL A 2 18.16 -10.78 15.95
C VAL A 2 17.33 -9.51 15.95
N ASP A 3 17.50 -8.63 14.96
CA ASP A 3 16.62 -7.47 14.83
C ASP A 3 15.18 -7.97 14.83
N ASP A 4 14.35 -7.44 15.73
CA ASP A 4 12.92 -7.74 15.91
C ASP A 4 12.15 -7.16 14.70
N ARG A 5 12.50 -7.61 13.50
CA ARG A 5 11.94 -7.14 12.25
C ARG A 5 10.68 -7.94 11.99
N ILE A 6 9.55 -7.25 12.04
CA ILE A 6 8.27 -7.80 11.60
C ILE A 6 8.38 -8.06 10.10
N THR A 7 8.46 -9.34 9.71
CA THR A 7 8.43 -9.81 8.31
C THR A 7 7.21 -10.67 8.01
N ASP A 8 6.35 -10.93 8.99
CA ASP A 8 5.08 -11.63 8.78
C ASP A 8 4.13 -10.75 7.96
N GLY A 9 3.69 -11.24 6.79
CA GLY A 9 2.95 -10.42 5.85
C GLY A 9 1.58 -9.96 6.36
N ARG A 10 0.90 -10.78 7.17
CA ARG A 10 -0.35 -10.37 7.84
C ARG A 10 -0.08 -9.26 8.85
N ARG A 11 0.96 -9.41 9.67
CA ARG A 11 1.34 -8.40 10.65
C ARG A 11 1.77 -7.09 9.99
N ILE A 12 2.45 -7.15 8.85
CA ILE A 12 2.78 -5.97 8.04
C ILE A 12 1.50 -5.26 7.55
N ALA A 13 0.54 -6.01 7.02
CA ALA A 13 -0.73 -5.45 6.55
C ALA A 13 -1.56 -4.85 7.69
N GLU A 14 -1.56 -5.46 8.88
CA GLU A 14 -2.19 -4.90 10.08
C GLU A 14 -1.56 -3.56 10.48
N LEU A 15 -0.22 -3.48 10.49
CA LEU A 15 0.49 -2.22 10.77
C LEU A 15 0.16 -1.15 9.73
N LEU A 16 0.13 -1.52 8.45
CA LEU A 16 -0.25 -0.61 7.37
C LEU A 16 -1.68 -0.11 7.52
N SER A 17 -2.63 -0.98 7.83
CA SER A 17 -4.03 -0.58 8.09
C SER A 17 -4.11 0.39 9.26
N SER A 18 -3.36 0.14 10.33
CA SER A 18 -3.33 1.00 11.52
C SER A 18 -2.71 2.36 11.23
N GLU A 19 -1.69 2.43 10.38
CA GLU A 19 -1.09 3.71 9.96
C GLU A 19 -2.00 4.51 9.03
N ILE A 20 -2.83 3.85 8.21
CA ILE A 20 -3.82 4.51 7.35
C ILE A 20 -4.99 5.04 8.18
N ASP A 21 -5.63 4.20 9.00
CA ASP A 21 -6.80 4.59 9.80
C ASP A 21 -6.43 5.46 11.02
N GLY A 22 -5.18 5.38 11.50
CA GLY A 22 -4.75 6.01 12.75
C GLY A 22 -4.35 7.49 12.65
N ARG A 23 -4.39 8.10 11.46
CA ARG A 23 -4.03 9.52 11.28
C ARG A 23 -5.26 10.36 10.97
N GLU A 24 -5.72 11.08 12.00
CA GLU A 24 -6.82 12.05 11.91
C GLU A 24 -6.33 13.44 11.44
N ASP A 25 -5.01 13.62 11.28
CA ASP A 25 -4.37 14.88 10.88
C ASP A 25 -3.61 14.75 9.55
N GLY A 26 -3.66 15.82 8.74
CA GLY A 26 -2.92 15.92 7.47
C GLY A 26 -3.57 15.15 6.31
N GLU A 27 -2.79 14.83 5.29
CA GLU A 27 -3.31 14.21 4.05
C GLU A 27 -3.96 12.84 4.27
N LEU A 28 -3.51 12.10 5.29
CA LEU A 28 -4.04 10.77 5.61
C LEU A 28 -5.48 10.81 6.16
N ALA A 29 -5.97 11.97 6.62
CA ALA A 29 -7.36 12.12 7.05
C ALA A 29 -8.38 11.89 5.91
N HIS A 30 -7.93 11.89 4.65
CA HIS A 30 -8.76 11.62 3.49
C HIS A 30 -8.79 10.13 3.10
N PHE A 31 -7.96 9.30 3.72
CA PHE A 31 -7.84 7.88 3.42
C PHE A 31 -8.68 7.03 4.36
N ALA A 32 -9.12 5.87 3.88
CA ALA A 32 -9.79 4.88 4.70
C ALA A 32 -9.45 3.46 4.27
N VAL A 33 -9.40 2.54 5.23
CA VAL A 33 -9.41 1.10 4.98
C VAL A 33 -10.85 0.62 4.79
N THR A 34 -11.13 -0.02 3.66
CA THR A 34 -12.46 -0.54 3.32
C THR A 34 -12.40 -2.00 2.86
N ASN A 35 -13.54 -2.70 2.84
CA ASN A 35 -13.64 -4.09 2.36
C ASN A 35 -12.64 -5.08 3.01
N ALA A 36 -12.31 -4.85 4.29
CA ALA A 36 -11.32 -5.62 5.01
C ALA A 36 -11.80 -7.04 5.33
N ASP A 37 -10.99 -8.01 4.93
CA ASP A 37 -11.06 -9.40 5.35
C ASP A 37 -10.08 -9.60 6.52
N ARG A 38 -10.64 -9.75 7.72
CA ARG A 38 -9.87 -9.87 8.98
C ARG A 38 -9.34 -11.28 9.21
N ASP A 39 -9.85 -12.25 8.46
CA ASP A 39 -9.49 -13.67 8.55
C ASP A 39 -8.71 -14.11 7.29
N VAL A 40 -8.14 -13.14 6.57
CA VAL A 40 -7.37 -13.39 5.35
C VAL A 40 -6.16 -14.27 5.64
N GLU A 41 -6.08 -15.40 4.95
CA GLU A 41 -4.95 -16.31 5.01
C GLU A 41 -3.99 -16.02 3.83
N PRO A 42 -2.68 -15.87 4.08
CA PRO A 42 -1.71 -15.60 3.02
C PRO A 42 -1.67 -16.67 1.92
N THR A 43 -1.30 -16.24 0.71
CA THR A 43 -1.06 -17.14 -0.42
C THR A 43 0.18 -16.71 -1.19
N ALA A 44 0.75 -17.61 -1.98
CA ALA A 44 1.93 -17.31 -2.81
C ALA A 44 1.69 -16.20 -3.85
N ASP A 45 0.46 -16.05 -4.32
CA ASP A 45 0.05 -14.99 -5.26
C ASP A 45 -0.41 -13.70 -4.56
N GLY A 46 -0.55 -13.76 -3.23
CA GLY A 46 -1.11 -12.69 -2.41
C GLY A 46 -2.62 -12.83 -2.28
N ALA A 47 -3.13 -12.94 -1.05
CA ALA A 47 -4.56 -12.91 -0.76
C ALA A 47 -5.01 -11.48 -0.49
N ARG A 48 -6.14 -11.03 -1.10
CA ARG A 48 -6.65 -9.67 -0.90
C ARG A 48 -7.08 -9.48 0.55
N ALA A 49 -6.43 -8.57 1.27
CA ALA A 49 -6.77 -8.22 2.64
C ALA A 49 -7.82 -7.11 2.70
N TYR A 50 -7.57 -5.97 2.05
CA TYR A 50 -8.48 -4.81 2.09
C TYR A 50 -8.24 -3.86 0.91
N ASP A 51 -9.16 -2.93 0.74
CA ASP A 51 -9.07 -1.82 -0.22
C ASP A 51 -8.67 -0.55 0.55
N VAL A 52 -7.88 0.31 -0.09
CA VAL A 52 -7.56 1.66 0.40
C VAL A 52 -8.29 2.66 -0.48
N THR A 53 -9.12 3.48 0.13
CA THR A 53 -9.86 4.55 -0.55
C THR A 53 -9.35 5.91 -0.13
N ARG A 54 -9.56 6.90 -1.01
CA ARG A 54 -9.43 8.32 -0.75
C ARG A 54 -10.73 9.00 -1.17
N HIS A 55 -11.40 9.73 -0.27
CA HIS A 55 -12.73 10.32 -0.53
C HIS A 55 -13.69 9.31 -1.22
N ASP A 56 -13.76 8.09 -0.68
CA ASP A 56 -14.56 6.97 -1.20
C ASP A 56 -14.13 6.39 -2.56
N GLU A 57 -13.09 6.95 -3.21
CA GLU A 57 -12.52 6.40 -4.43
C GLU A 57 -11.36 5.44 -4.13
N ARG A 58 -11.42 4.21 -4.68
CA ARG A 58 -10.36 3.22 -4.44
C ARG A 58 -9.10 3.54 -5.23
N ILE A 59 -8.01 3.75 -4.51
CA ILE A 59 -6.69 4.05 -5.10
C ILE A 59 -5.75 2.85 -5.07
N ALA A 60 -5.92 1.94 -4.10
CA ALA A 60 -5.06 0.78 -3.95
C ALA A 60 -5.81 -0.42 -3.36
N ARG A 61 -5.25 -1.61 -3.56
CA ARG A 61 -5.66 -2.84 -2.88
C ARG A 61 -4.46 -3.45 -2.20
N VAL A 62 -4.64 -3.95 -0.98
CA VAL A 62 -3.58 -4.59 -0.20
C VAL A 62 -3.75 -6.09 -0.23
N PHE A 63 -2.64 -6.79 -0.47
CA PHE A 63 -2.58 -8.23 -0.54
C PHE A 63 -1.49 -8.77 0.38
N VAL A 64 -1.77 -9.89 1.04
CA VAL A 64 -0.87 -10.54 2.00
C VAL A 64 -0.25 -11.82 1.43
N HIS A 65 1.06 -11.93 1.61
CA HIS A 65 1.87 -13.13 1.42
C HIS A 65 2.37 -13.60 2.79
N ASP A 66 3.01 -14.77 2.87
CA ASP A 66 3.58 -15.25 4.13
C ASP A 66 4.63 -14.26 4.70
N ASP A 67 5.45 -13.67 3.84
CA ASP A 67 6.65 -12.91 4.20
C ASP A 67 6.59 -11.41 3.88
N ARG A 68 5.45 -10.92 3.36
CA ARG A 68 5.29 -9.53 2.93
C ARG A 68 3.83 -9.17 2.68
N ALA A 69 3.54 -7.88 2.64
CA ALA A 69 2.35 -7.35 1.98
C ALA A 69 2.74 -6.69 0.65
N HIS A 70 1.76 -6.46 -0.21
CA HIS A 70 1.95 -5.53 -1.32
C HIS A 70 0.68 -4.72 -1.60
N LEU A 71 0.90 -3.50 -2.08
CA LEU A 71 -0.15 -2.63 -2.58
C LEU A 71 -0.20 -2.78 -4.10
N GLU A 72 -1.40 -2.96 -4.66
CA GLU A 72 -1.65 -2.90 -6.08
C GLU A 72 -2.37 -1.57 -6.40
N LEU A 73 -1.66 -0.68 -7.10
CA LEU A 73 -2.17 0.62 -7.52
C LEU A 73 -2.52 0.59 -9.00
N GLU A 74 -3.74 1.00 -9.31
CA GLU A 74 -4.25 1.11 -10.68
C GLU A 74 -4.35 2.59 -11.12
N MET A 75 -4.67 3.48 -10.18
CA MET A 75 -4.65 4.93 -10.38
C MET A 75 -3.26 5.47 -10.01
N GLY A 76 -2.70 6.34 -10.86
CA GLY A 76 -1.38 6.93 -10.62
C GLY A 76 -0.24 5.92 -10.62
N GLN A 77 -0.35 4.84 -11.40
CA GLN A 77 0.61 3.73 -11.42
C GLN A 77 2.06 4.16 -11.68
N ASP A 78 2.29 5.18 -12.51
CA ASP A 78 3.63 5.68 -12.82
C ASP A 78 4.21 6.48 -11.65
N VAL A 79 3.38 7.32 -11.01
CA VAL A 79 3.72 8.06 -9.78
C VAL A 79 4.03 7.11 -8.65
N ALA A 80 3.23 6.05 -8.51
CA ALA A 80 3.45 5.02 -7.50
C ALA A 80 4.80 4.31 -7.70
N ALA A 81 5.19 4.06 -8.95
CA ALA A 81 6.45 3.41 -9.25
C ALA A 81 7.65 4.32 -8.95
N GLU A 82 7.56 5.59 -9.31
CA GLU A 82 8.58 6.61 -9.02
C GLU A 82 8.73 6.80 -7.50
N ALA A 83 7.65 7.19 -6.81
CA ALA A 83 7.67 7.50 -5.39
C ALA A 83 8.13 6.31 -4.54
N ALA A 84 7.71 5.09 -4.87
CA ALA A 84 8.16 3.90 -4.15
C ALA A 84 9.65 3.60 -4.38
N SER A 85 10.16 3.84 -5.58
CA SER A 85 11.59 3.68 -5.87
C SER A 85 12.44 4.72 -5.12
N GLU A 86 11.97 5.97 -5.02
CA GLU A 86 12.65 7.05 -4.28
C GLU A 86 12.81 6.76 -2.78
N VAL A 87 11.88 6.01 -2.20
CA VAL A 87 11.92 5.62 -0.79
C VAL A 87 12.43 4.18 -0.59
N ASP A 88 13.15 3.61 -1.56
CA ASP A 88 13.77 2.28 -1.49
C ASP A 88 12.77 1.14 -1.18
N LEU A 89 11.56 1.19 -1.75
CA LEU A 89 10.63 0.07 -1.77
C LEU A 89 10.79 -0.71 -3.07
N ARG A 90 10.61 -2.03 -2.99
CA ARG A 90 10.59 -2.87 -4.18
C ARG A 90 9.30 -2.60 -4.96
N VAL A 91 9.45 -2.34 -6.26
CA VAL A 91 8.34 -2.04 -7.18
C VAL A 91 8.30 -3.05 -8.32
N ARG A 92 7.10 -3.39 -8.77
CA ARG A 92 6.90 -4.17 -10.00
C ARG A 92 5.72 -3.63 -10.81
N PRO A 93 5.95 -2.90 -11.91
CA PRO A 93 4.92 -2.62 -12.89
C PRO A 93 4.41 -3.91 -13.53
N LYS A 94 3.10 -3.98 -13.78
CA LYS A 94 2.42 -5.07 -14.47
C LYS A 94 1.74 -4.53 -15.74
N ALA A 95 2.06 -5.16 -16.87
CA ALA A 95 1.44 -4.89 -18.16
C ALA A 95 0.03 -5.52 -18.27
N THR A 96 -0.85 -5.22 -17.31
CA THR A 96 -2.28 -5.55 -17.35
C THR A 96 -3.07 -4.45 -18.06
N LYS A 97 -4.36 -4.70 -18.33
CA LYS A 97 -5.31 -3.67 -18.78
C LYS A 97 -6.45 -3.60 -17.78
N PRO A 98 -6.59 -2.50 -17.01
CA PRO A 98 -5.69 -1.33 -16.94
C PRO A 98 -4.29 -1.66 -16.37
N PRO A 99 -3.26 -0.83 -16.64
CA PRO A 99 -1.91 -1.03 -16.11
C PRO A 99 -1.91 -0.90 -14.59
N ARG A 100 -0.99 -1.60 -13.93
CA ARG A 100 -0.92 -1.64 -12.47
C ARG A 100 0.52 -1.59 -11.99
N THR A 101 0.72 -0.99 -10.83
CA THR A 101 2.01 -1.00 -10.13
C THR A 101 1.86 -1.70 -8.79
N LEU A 102 2.73 -2.68 -8.55
CA LEU A 102 2.84 -3.34 -7.26
C LEU A 102 3.96 -2.70 -6.45
N VAL A 103 3.66 -2.30 -5.22
CA VAL A 103 4.63 -1.81 -4.24
C VAL A 103 4.70 -2.81 -3.10
N PHE A 104 5.86 -3.42 -2.87
CA PHE A 104 6.04 -4.44 -1.84
C PHE A 104 6.45 -3.81 -0.52
N VAL A 105 5.92 -4.38 0.57
CA VAL A 105 6.25 -4.04 1.95
C VAL A 105 6.69 -5.34 2.63
N GLU A 106 7.99 -5.50 2.74
CA GLU A 106 8.69 -6.71 3.20
C GLU A 106 9.09 -6.62 4.67
N SER A 107 8.88 -5.46 5.31
CA SER A 107 9.03 -5.32 6.77
C SER A 107 8.13 -4.26 7.41
N GLY A 108 7.92 -4.36 8.72
CA GLY A 108 7.20 -3.33 9.49
C GLY A 108 7.84 -1.94 9.40
N ALA A 109 9.16 -1.85 9.19
CA ALA A 109 9.87 -0.59 9.00
C ALA A 109 9.56 0.10 7.65
N GLU A 110 9.02 -0.64 6.68
CA GLU A 110 8.62 -0.12 5.37
C GLU A 110 7.22 0.48 5.35
N VAL A 111 6.41 0.21 6.39
CA VAL A 111 5.01 0.66 6.45
C VAL A 111 4.89 2.19 6.32
N LYS A 112 5.73 2.95 7.03
CA LYS A 112 5.76 4.42 6.93
C LYS A 112 6.00 4.88 5.48
N ARG A 113 6.99 4.27 4.82
CA ARG A 113 7.34 4.59 3.43
C ARG A 113 6.20 4.24 2.47
N ALA A 114 5.49 3.14 2.70
CA ALA A 114 4.32 2.77 1.91
C ALA A 114 3.17 3.79 2.05
N THR A 115 2.91 4.31 3.27
CA THR A 115 1.96 5.42 3.46
C THR A 115 2.43 6.72 2.81
N ASP A 116 3.74 6.99 2.74
CA ASP A 116 4.26 8.18 2.05
C ASP A 116 4.04 8.09 0.53
N VAL A 117 4.17 6.89 -0.06
CA VAL A 117 3.82 6.64 -1.47
C VAL A 117 2.33 6.92 -1.73
N LEU A 118 1.44 6.44 -0.87
CA LEU A 118 0.00 6.68 -0.99
C LEU A 118 -0.34 8.18 -0.98
N GLN A 119 0.27 8.95 -0.08
CA GLN A 119 0.11 10.40 0.00
C GLN A 119 0.63 11.09 -1.27
N THR A 120 1.81 10.69 -1.77
CA THR A 120 2.36 11.26 -3.03
C THR A 120 1.47 10.96 -4.24
N VAL A 121 0.95 9.74 -4.37
CA VAL A 121 -0.01 9.38 -5.43
C VAL A 121 -1.28 10.21 -5.29
N SER A 122 -1.81 10.36 -4.08
CA SER A 122 -2.97 11.20 -3.80
C SER A 122 -2.79 12.64 -4.29
N ARG A 123 -1.72 13.32 -3.87
CA ARG A 123 -1.45 14.71 -4.30
C ARG A 123 -1.40 14.83 -5.81
N ARG A 124 -0.75 13.87 -6.48
CA ARG A 124 -0.60 13.93 -7.93
C ARG A 124 -1.91 13.65 -8.68
N LEU A 125 -2.84 12.90 -8.08
CA LEU A 125 -4.19 12.71 -8.61
C LEU A 125 -5.07 13.95 -8.44
N GLU A 126 -4.81 14.78 -7.42
CA GLU A 126 -5.50 16.07 -7.22
C GLU A 126 -5.03 17.16 -8.17
N GLU A 127 -3.78 17.07 -8.62
CA GLU A 127 -3.18 17.93 -9.63
C GLU A 127 -3.01 17.16 -10.95
N PRO A 128 -4.08 16.78 -11.67
CA PRO A 128 -3.95 15.90 -12.83
C PRO A 128 -3.11 16.47 -13.97
N ASP A 129 -2.87 17.79 -14.02
CA ASP A 129 -1.93 18.44 -14.94
C ASP A 129 -1.50 19.82 -14.38
N ALA A 130 -0.19 20.04 -14.26
CA ALA A 130 0.43 21.37 -14.23
C ALA A 130 1.31 21.50 -15.47
#